data_AF-A0A8S0SDU5-F1
#
_entry.id   AF-A0A8S0SDU5-F1
#
_cell.length_a   1.000
_cell.length_b   1.000
_cell.length_c   1.000
_cell.angle_alpha   90.00
_cell.angle_beta   90.00
_cell.angle_gamma   90.00
#
_symmetry.space_group_name_H-M   'P 1'
#
loop_
_entity.id
_entity.type
_entity.pdbx_description
1 polymer ?
#
loop_
_entity_poly.entity_id
_entity_poly.type
_entity_poly.pdbx_seq_one_letter_code
_entity_poly.pdbx_strand_id
1 'polypeptide(L)'
;MYQWRKFDFFEEKKSRIPEEIDGKIECCSSGRGKIVLGCYDGTVSLLDRGLQLLYSFPAHSSSVLYLQQLKQRNFLVTVGEDEQISLQQSGTCLKVFDLAKMQDEGSSTSSPECVQILRVFTNQFPEAKITSFLVLEEAPPIIFIAIGLDNGCIYCIQGDMARKLIKRFKLQVDYAHSNKTTLLLMVLDSEWMAKPFNCSQSLRFQ
;
A
#
# COMPACT_ATOMS: atom_id res chain seq x y z
N MET A 1 -35.57 13.34 -33.57
CA MET A 1 -35.54 13.62 -32.12
C MET A 1 -34.68 12.56 -31.45
N TYR A 2 -33.53 12.92 -30.89
CA TYR A 2 -32.73 11.98 -30.10
C TYR A 2 -33.27 11.96 -28.67
N GLN A 3 -33.85 10.83 -28.27
CA GLN A 3 -34.38 10.61 -26.93
C GLN A 3 -33.26 10.00 -26.08
N TRP A 4 -32.75 10.77 -25.13
CA TRP A 4 -31.76 10.30 -24.15
C TRP A 4 -32.40 9.20 -23.29
N ARG A 5 -31.84 7.98 -23.35
CA ARG A 5 -32.26 6.87 -22.48
C ARG A 5 -31.54 7.00 -21.14
N LYS A 6 -32.30 7.13 -20.06
CA LYS A 6 -31.79 6.96 -18.70
C LYS A 6 -31.54 5.46 -18.50
N PHE A 7 -30.30 5.10 -18.24
CA PHE A 7 -29.93 3.77 -17.76
C PHE A 7 -29.84 3.85 -16.24
N ASP A 8 -30.68 3.11 -15.54
CA ASP A 8 -30.54 2.92 -14.10
C ASP A 8 -29.42 1.89 -13.88
N PHE A 9 -28.19 2.39 -13.85
CA PHE A 9 -26.98 1.56 -13.80
C PHE A 9 -26.72 0.90 -12.44
N PHE A 10 -27.31 1.40 -11.35
CA PHE A 10 -26.96 0.99 -10.00
C PHE A 10 -28.18 0.92 -9.09
N GLU A 11 -28.49 -0.28 -8.59
CA GLU A 11 -29.34 -0.44 -7.42
C GLU A 11 -28.46 -0.37 -6.17
N GLU A 12 -28.78 0.55 -5.26
CA GLU A 12 -28.13 0.63 -3.96
C GLU A 12 -28.52 -0.60 -3.13
N LYS A 13 -27.66 -1.62 -3.14
CA LYS A 13 -27.78 -2.73 -2.19
C LYS A 13 -27.12 -2.32 -0.89
N LYS A 14 -27.90 -2.26 0.19
CA LYS A 14 -27.39 -2.10 1.55
C LYS A 14 -26.62 -3.37 1.94
N SER A 15 -25.34 -3.39 1.66
CA SER A 15 -24.44 -4.41 2.18
C SER A 15 -23.81 -3.95 3.49
N ARG A 16 -23.66 -4.88 4.42
CA ARG A 16 -22.95 -4.65 5.69
C ARG A 16 -21.63 -5.41 5.65
N ILE A 17 -20.66 -4.84 6.34
CA ILE A 17 -19.41 -5.53 6.64
C ILE A 17 -19.75 -6.65 7.64
N PRO A 18 -19.14 -7.85 7.51
CA PRO A 18 -19.38 -8.96 8.44
C PRO A 18 -19.17 -8.53 9.90
N GLU A 19 -20.04 -8.99 10.80
CA GLU A 19 -19.98 -8.68 12.25
C GLU A 19 -18.72 -9.27 12.90
N GLU A 20 -18.11 -10.26 12.26
CA GLU A 20 -16.83 -10.85 12.64
C GLU A 20 -15.65 -9.86 12.53
N ILE A 21 -15.82 -8.75 11.79
CA ILE A 21 -14.85 -7.67 11.71
C ILE A 21 -15.26 -6.56 12.69
N ASP A 22 -14.84 -6.73 13.94
CA ASP A 22 -15.12 -5.78 15.02
C ASP A 22 -14.17 -4.56 15.01
N GLY A 23 -12.97 -4.74 14.41
CA GLY A 23 -11.96 -3.68 14.31
C GLY A 23 -12.40 -2.52 13.41
N LYS A 24 -12.07 -1.28 13.82
CA LYS A 24 -12.25 -0.08 12.98
C LYS A 24 -11.40 -0.21 11.71
N ILE A 25 -12.04 -0.16 10.55
CA ILE A 25 -11.36 -0.23 9.25
C ILE A 25 -10.67 1.10 8.95
N GLU A 26 -9.37 1.04 8.66
CA GLU A 26 -8.53 2.21 8.34
C GLU A 26 -8.19 2.27 6.85
N CYS A 27 -8.01 1.11 6.21
CA CYS A 27 -7.64 1.03 4.79
C CYS A 27 -8.26 -0.19 4.10
N CYS A 28 -8.34 -0.14 2.77
CA CYS A 28 -8.81 -1.25 1.97
C CYS A 28 -8.12 -1.32 0.59
N SER A 29 -8.14 -2.50 0.00
CA SER A 29 -7.71 -2.75 -1.37
C SER A 29 -8.60 -3.83 -1.99
N SER A 30 -8.56 -3.96 -3.31
CA SER A 30 -9.23 -5.06 -4.01
C SER A 30 -8.33 -5.61 -5.10
N GLY A 31 -8.35 -6.94 -5.23
CA GLY A 31 -7.59 -7.67 -6.22
C GLY A 31 -8.05 -9.11 -6.28
N ARG A 32 -7.91 -9.73 -7.45
CA ARG A 32 -8.08 -11.19 -7.61
C ARG A 32 -9.45 -11.71 -7.10
N GLY A 33 -10.50 -10.89 -7.24
CA GLY A 33 -11.86 -11.23 -6.81
C GLY A 33 -12.09 -11.17 -5.29
N LYS A 34 -11.19 -10.53 -4.55
CA LYS A 34 -11.28 -10.32 -3.11
C LYS A 34 -11.29 -8.83 -2.76
N ILE A 35 -11.83 -8.52 -1.59
CA ILE A 35 -11.71 -7.22 -0.94
C ILE A 35 -10.87 -7.45 0.31
N VAL A 36 -9.81 -6.65 0.47
CA VAL A 36 -8.89 -6.75 1.60
C VAL A 36 -9.09 -5.53 2.48
N LEU A 37 -9.30 -5.74 3.77
CA LEU A 37 -9.53 -4.71 4.77
C LEU A 37 -8.38 -4.73 5.78
N GLY A 38 -7.89 -3.55 6.15
CA GLY A 38 -6.89 -3.35 7.19
C GLY A 38 -7.51 -2.56 8.32
N CYS A 39 -7.35 -3.06 9.53
CA CYS A 39 -8.01 -2.54 10.72
C CYS A 39 -7.01 -1.86 11.68
N TYR A 40 -7.56 -1.02 12.55
CA TYR A 40 -6.81 -0.27 13.56
C TYR A 40 -6.18 -1.18 14.63
N ASP A 41 -6.64 -2.43 14.76
CA ASP A 41 -6.10 -3.45 15.67
C ASP A 41 -4.94 -4.27 15.09
N GLY A 42 -4.49 -3.93 13.86
CA GLY A 42 -3.41 -4.64 13.18
C GLY A 42 -3.86 -5.87 12.39
N THR A 43 -5.16 -6.20 12.42
CA THR A 43 -5.74 -7.33 11.67
C THR A 43 -5.95 -6.96 10.20
N VAL A 44 -5.68 -7.93 9.33
CA VAL A 44 -6.11 -7.90 7.92
C VAL A 44 -7.19 -8.95 7.70
N SER A 45 -8.29 -8.55 7.07
CA SER A 45 -9.42 -9.42 6.73
C SER A 45 -9.64 -9.47 5.24
N LEU A 46 -9.88 -10.67 4.70
CA LEU A 46 -10.20 -10.87 3.29
C LEU A 46 -11.65 -11.27 3.13
N LEU A 47 -12.36 -10.53 2.29
CA LEU A 47 -13.74 -10.80 1.90
C LEU A 47 -13.81 -11.26 0.45
N ASP A 48 -14.85 -12.03 0.14
CA ASP A 48 -15.22 -12.31 -1.25
C ASP A 48 -16.03 -11.16 -1.88
N ARG A 49 -16.50 -11.37 -3.12
CA ARG A 49 -17.34 -10.39 -3.84
C ARG A 49 -18.72 -10.19 -3.22
N GLY A 50 -19.18 -11.12 -2.40
CA GLY A 50 -20.43 -11.05 -1.63
C GLY A 50 -20.25 -10.44 -0.24
N LEU A 51 -19.06 -9.87 0.05
CA LEU A 51 -18.67 -9.34 1.35
C LEU A 51 -18.73 -10.40 2.46
N GLN A 52 -18.57 -11.68 2.13
CA GLN A 52 -18.44 -12.75 3.12
C GLN A 52 -16.98 -12.87 3.57
N LEU A 53 -16.77 -13.01 4.88
CA LEU A 53 -15.43 -13.19 5.44
C LEU A 53 -14.84 -14.53 5.01
N LEU A 54 -13.68 -14.48 4.35
CA LEU A 54 -12.91 -15.67 3.97
C LEU A 54 -11.99 -16.10 5.10
N TYR A 55 -11.15 -15.18 5.58
CA TYR A 55 -10.27 -15.35 6.73
C TYR A 55 -9.70 -13.99 7.17
N SER A 56 -9.20 -13.95 8.39
CA SER A 56 -8.48 -12.82 8.98
C SER A 56 -7.16 -13.30 9.57
N PHE A 57 -6.15 -12.44 9.60
CA PHE A 57 -4.87 -12.73 10.24
C PHE A 57 -4.23 -11.47 10.82
N PRO A 58 -3.44 -11.59 11.90
CA PRO A 58 -2.73 -10.45 12.49
C PRO A 58 -1.55 -10.07 11.59
N ALA A 59 -1.64 -8.95 10.86
CA ALA A 59 -0.58 -8.48 9.98
C ALA A 59 0.42 -7.60 10.74
N HIS A 60 -0.08 -6.76 11.65
CA HIS A 60 0.69 -5.85 12.47
C HIS A 60 0.29 -5.99 13.94
N SER A 61 1.17 -5.64 14.87
CA SER A 61 0.85 -5.78 16.30
C SER A 61 0.04 -4.61 16.86
N SER A 62 0.02 -3.46 16.17
CA SER A 62 -0.76 -2.29 16.58
C SER A 62 -1.82 -1.93 15.54
N SER A 63 -1.45 -1.46 14.35
CA SER A 63 -2.42 -0.93 13.37
C SER A 63 -2.00 -1.20 11.92
N VAL A 64 -2.97 -1.37 11.01
CA VAL A 64 -2.73 -1.41 9.56
C VAL A 64 -3.11 -0.06 8.94
N LEU A 65 -2.11 0.71 8.52
CA LEU A 65 -2.29 2.08 8.00
C LEU A 65 -2.59 2.11 6.50
N TYR A 66 -1.88 1.27 5.74
CA TYR A 66 -2.04 1.16 4.29
C TYR A 66 -1.90 -0.28 3.85
N LEU A 67 -2.61 -0.66 2.80
CA LEU A 67 -2.41 -1.96 2.16
C LEU A 67 -2.71 -1.91 0.67
N GLN A 68 -2.10 -2.81 -0.07
CA GLN A 68 -2.38 -3.00 -1.49
C GLN A 68 -2.18 -4.46 -1.89
N GLN A 69 -3.25 -5.08 -2.41
CA GLN A 69 -3.17 -6.40 -3.01
C GLN A 69 -2.66 -6.28 -4.45
N LEU A 70 -1.63 -7.04 -4.78
CA LEU A 70 -1.06 -7.06 -6.12
C LEU A 70 -1.92 -7.88 -7.09
N LYS A 71 -1.88 -7.53 -8.37
CA LYS A 71 -2.70 -8.17 -9.41
C LYS A 71 -1.96 -9.31 -10.07
N GLN A 72 -0.69 -9.11 -10.44
CA GLN A 72 0.09 -10.12 -11.15
C GLN A 72 0.52 -11.25 -10.21
N ARG A 73 1.02 -10.92 -9.01
CA ARG A 73 1.31 -11.89 -7.95
C ARG A 73 0.26 -11.85 -6.84
N ASN A 74 0.02 -12.99 -6.19
CA ASN A 74 -0.91 -13.07 -5.05
C ASN A 74 -0.26 -12.55 -3.76
N PHE A 75 0.39 -11.39 -3.85
CA PHE A 75 1.05 -10.74 -2.73
C PHE A 75 0.15 -9.65 -2.16
N LEU A 76 0.24 -9.47 -0.86
CA LEU A 76 -0.32 -8.33 -0.16
C LEU A 76 0.81 -7.52 0.44
N VAL A 77 0.90 -6.24 0.07
CA VAL A 77 1.81 -5.30 0.71
C VAL A 77 1.01 -4.52 1.74
N THR A 78 1.55 -4.41 2.95
CA THR A 78 0.94 -3.68 4.07
C THR A 78 1.96 -2.72 4.66
N VAL A 79 1.50 -1.60 5.19
CA VAL A 79 2.26 -0.68 6.03
C VAL A 79 1.47 -0.49 7.30
N GLY A 80 2.14 -0.65 8.43
CA GLY A 80 1.50 -0.59 9.74
C GLY A 80 2.50 -0.40 10.86
N GLU A 81 1.96 -0.28 12.06
CA GLU A 81 2.73 -0.07 13.28
C GLU A 81 2.88 -1.40 14.02
N ASP A 82 4.12 -1.76 14.32
CA ASP A 82 4.47 -2.84 15.22
C ASP A 82 5.10 -2.30 16.51
N GLU A 83 5.11 -3.12 17.57
CA GLU A 83 5.73 -2.78 18.85
C GLU A 83 7.17 -2.32 18.65
N GLN A 84 7.50 -1.15 19.20
CA GLN A 84 8.85 -0.63 19.16
C GLN A 84 9.77 -1.50 20.03
N ILE A 85 10.63 -2.27 19.37
CA ILE A 85 11.68 -3.07 20.03
C ILE A 85 12.69 -2.16 20.76
N SER A 86 12.83 -0.89 20.34
CA SER A 86 13.67 0.10 21.03
C SER A 86 13.19 1.52 20.77
N LEU A 87 13.46 2.44 21.72
CA LEU A 87 13.13 3.87 21.62
C LEU A 87 13.77 4.59 20.42
N GLN A 88 14.78 3.97 19.78
CA GLN A 88 15.54 4.54 18.67
C GLN A 88 15.01 4.11 17.29
N GLN A 89 14.03 3.20 17.22
CA GLN A 89 13.54 2.63 15.97
C GLN A 89 12.04 2.88 15.82
N SER A 90 11.61 3.47 14.71
CA SER A 90 10.18 3.61 14.41
C SER A 90 9.52 2.23 14.34
N GLY A 91 8.31 2.14 14.91
CA GLY A 91 7.43 0.97 14.82
C GLY A 91 6.83 0.77 13.42
N THR A 92 6.93 1.79 12.54
CA THR A 92 6.34 1.73 11.20
C THR A 92 7.15 0.81 10.28
N CYS A 93 6.53 -0.27 9.83
CA CYS A 93 7.13 -1.20 8.90
C CYS A 93 6.20 -1.55 7.74
N LEU A 94 6.82 -1.95 6.64
CA LEU A 94 6.19 -2.50 5.47
C LEU A 94 6.37 -4.02 5.50
N LYS A 95 5.28 -4.77 5.39
CA LYS A 95 5.31 -6.24 5.29
C LYS A 95 4.73 -6.70 3.96
N VAL A 96 5.32 -7.76 3.42
CA VAL A 96 4.84 -8.42 2.20
C VAL A 96 4.44 -9.84 2.58
N PHE A 97 3.18 -10.19 2.28
CA PHE A 97 2.62 -11.51 2.52
C PHE A 97 2.38 -12.24 1.20
N ASP A 98 2.75 -13.52 1.13
CA ASP A 98 2.37 -14.41 0.04
C ASP A 98 1.04 -15.08 0.38
N LEU A 99 -0.07 -14.56 -0.16
CA LEU A 99 -1.40 -15.09 0.10
C LEU A 99 -1.66 -16.44 -0.59
N ALA A 100 -0.72 -16.95 -1.40
CA ALA A 100 -0.81 -18.29 -1.97
C ALA A 100 -0.23 -19.37 -1.04
N LYS A 101 0.58 -18.97 -0.06
CA LYS A 101 1.23 -19.88 0.87
C LYS A 101 0.71 -19.62 2.27
N MET A 102 -0.16 -20.53 2.72
CA MET A 102 -0.64 -20.53 4.10
C MET A 102 0.34 -21.29 4.98
N GLN A 103 0.66 -20.70 6.12
CA GLN A 103 1.42 -21.34 7.18
C GLN A 103 0.43 -21.97 8.15
N ASP A 104 0.53 -23.29 8.31
CA ASP A 104 -0.17 -24.02 9.37
C ASP A 104 0.65 -23.87 10.67
N GLU A 105 0.57 -22.72 11.32
CA GLU A 105 0.97 -22.63 12.73
C GLU A 105 -0.13 -23.30 13.54
N GLY A 106 0.19 -24.31 14.36
CA GLY A 106 -0.74 -25.23 15.05
C GLY A 106 -1.82 -24.63 15.98
N SER A 107 -2.10 -23.33 15.85
CA SER A 107 -3.34 -22.66 16.23
C SER A 107 -4.42 -22.83 15.15
N SER A 108 -5.69 -22.62 15.51
CA SER A 108 -6.87 -22.86 14.66
C SER A 108 -7.02 -21.92 13.44
N THR A 109 -6.06 -21.04 13.16
CA THR A 109 -6.13 -20.04 12.08
C THR A 109 -4.86 -20.06 11.24
N SER A 110 -4.96 -20.49 9.99
CA SER A 110 -3.84 -20.42 9.03
C SER A 110 -3.59 -18.98 8.60
N SER A 111 -2.32 -18.55 8.65
CA SER A 111 -1.90 -17.20 8.28
C SER A 111 -1.06 -17.25 6.99
N PRO A 112 -1.12 -16.23 6.12
CA PRO A 112 -0.27 -16.20 4.95
C PRO A 112 1.21 -15.99 5.32
N GLU A 113 2.12 -16.57 4.55
CA GLU A 113 3.58 -16.45 4.77
C GLU A 113 4.01 -14.98 4.64
N CYS A 114 4.58 -14.41 5.70
CA CYS A 114 5.21 -13.09 5.67
C CYS A 114 6.62 -13.19 5.04
N VAL A 115 6.72 -12.99 3.73
CA VAL A 115 7.96 -13.18 2.97
C VAL A 115 8.98 -12.06 3.18
N GLN A 116 8.55 -10.87 3.59
CA GLN A 116 9.47 -9.74 3.78
C GLN A 116 8.94 -8.73 4.81
N ILE A 117 9.86 -8.19 5.62
CA ILE A 117 9.60 -7.10 6.56
C ILE A 117 10.66 -6.02 6.36
N LEU A 118 10.22 -4.78 6.15
CA LEU A 118 11.06 -3.63 5.87
C LEU A 118 10.66 -2.47 6.78
N ARG A 119 11.56 -1.98 7.63
CA ARG A 119 11.33 -0.71 8.33
C ARG A 119 11.22 0.42 7.32
N VAL A 120 10.17 1.23 7.39
CA VAL A 120 9.99 2.37 6.48
C VAL A 120 11.01 3.45 6.83
N PHE A 121 11.09 3.78 8.11
CA PHE A 121 11.99 4.81 8.63
C PHE A 121 13.29 4.22 9.19
N THR A 122 14.40 4.88 8.90
CA THR A 122 15.76 4.51 9.31
C THR A 122 16.60 5.77 9.49
N ASN A 123 17.84 5.67 9.95
CA ASN A 123 18.74 6.83 10.06
C ASN A 123 18.91 7.59 8.73
N GLN A 124 18.86 6.90 7.58
CA GLN A 124 18.95 7.51 6.24
C GLN A 124 17.59 8.00 5.72
N PHE A 125 16.49 7.51 6.30
CA PHE A 125 15.12 7.81 5.91
C PHE A 125 14.34 8.24 7.16
N PRO A 126 14.52 9.50 7.63
CA PRO A 126 13.93 9.97 8.88
C PRO A 126 12.40 9.84 8.94
N GLU A 127 11.89 9.69 10.15
CA GLU A 127 10.46 9.57 10.39
C GLU A 127 9.70 10.85 10.05
N ALA A 128 8.57 10.69 9.37
CA ALA A 128 7.62 11.74 9.01
C ALA A 128 6.25 11.12 8.78
N LYS A 129 5.17 11.91 8.81
CA LYS A 129 3.83 11.36 8.67
C LYS A 129 3.62 10.88 7.24
N ILE A 130 3.21 9.63 7.07
CA ILE A 130 2.79 9.10 5.77
C ILE A 130 1.47 9.76 5.38
N THR A 131 1.41 10.30 4.17
CA THR A 131 0.22 10.95 3.60
C THR A 131 -0.33 10.18 2.40
N SER A 132 0.49 9.38 1.73
CA SER A 132 0.07 8.57 0.59
C SER A 132 0.94 7.32 0.43
N PHE A 133 0.36 6.28 -0.17
CA PHE A 133 0.99 4.99 -0.39
C PHE A 133 0.57 4.43 -1.76
N LEU A 134 1.53 3.90 -2.51
CA LEU A 134 1.28 3.24 -3.79
C LEU A 134 2.27 2.10 -4.01
N VAL A 135 1.79 0.99 -4.58
CA VAL A 135 2.60 -0.09 -5.12
C VAL A 135 2.31 -0.28 -6.61
N LEU A 136 3.36 -0.29 -7.42
CA LEU A 136 3.34 -0.54 -8.85
C LEU A 136 4.06 -1.85 -9.16
N GLU A 137 3.41 -2.70 -9.97
CA GLU A 137 4.03 -3.89 -10.55
C GLU A 137 4.67 -3.51 -11.89
N GLU A 138 5.91 -3.01 -11.84
CA GLU A 138 6.64 -2.47 -13.01
C GLU A 138 6.87 -3.56 -14.07
N ALA A 139 7.49 -4.66 -13.68
CA ALA A 139 7.65 -5.87 -14.47
C ALA A 139 7.84 -7.04 -13.51
N PRO A 140 7.09 -8.15 -13.60
CA PRO A 140 7.24 -9.22 -12.63
C PRO A 140 8.67 -9.81 -12.71
N PRO A 141 9.43 -9.91 -11.59
CA PRO A 141 9.01 -9.80 -10.18
C PRO A 141 9.28 -8.45 -9.48
N ILE A 142 9.70 -7.42 -10.22
CA ILE A 142 10.05 -6.09 -9.73
C ILE A 142 8.78 -5.31 -9.35
N ILE A 143 8.75 -4.83 -8.11
CA ILE A 143 7.75 -3.86 -7.65
C ILE A 143 8.41 -2.53 -7.33
N PHE A 144 7.63 -1.46 -7.46
CA PHE A 144 7.99 -0.12 -7.06
C PHE A 144 6.98 0.39 -6.03
N ILE A 145 7.46 0.75 -4.85
CA ILE A 145 6.65 1.27 -3.75
C ILE A 145 7.00 2.75 -3.58
N ALA A 146 5.99 3.61 -3.55
CA ALA A 146 6.13 5.03 -3.24
C ALA A 146 5.33 5.37 -1.98
N ILE A 147 6.01 6.04 -1.05
CA ILE A 147 5.46 6.49 0.24
C ILE A 147 5.61 8.01 0.28
N GLY A 148 4.51 8.74 0.16
CA GLY A 148 4.49 10.20 0.27
C GLY A 148 4.43 10.62 1.74
N LEU A 149 5.21 11.66 2.08
CA LEU A 149 5.35 12.17 3.44
C LEU A 149 4.92 13.64 3.52
N ASP A 150 4.48 14.06 4.71
CA ASP A 150 4.07 15.44 4.99
C ASP A 150 5.21 16.47 4.92
N ASN A 151 6.46 16.03 5.00
CA ASN A 151 7.65 16.86 4.84
C ASN A 151 8.05 17.12 3.37
N GLY A 152 7.19 16.77 2.41
CA GLY A 152 7.42 16.98 0.98
C GLY A 152 8.39 16.00 0.33
N CYS A 153 8.76 14.93 1.03
CA CYS A 153 9.59 13.86 0.50
C CYS A 153 8.73 12.67 0.04
N ILE A 154 9.21 11.95 -0.96
CA ILE A 154 8.66 10.65 -1.34
C ILE A 154 9.74 9.60 -1.15
N TYR A 155 9.46 8.59 -0.35
CA TYR A 155 10.35 7.46 -0.16
C TYR A 155 9.99 6.36 -1.15
N CYS A 156 10.99 5.88 -1.88
CA CYS A 156 10.83 4.91 -2.92
C CYS A 156 11.58 3.63 -2.57
N ILE A 157 10.91 2.48 -2.73
CA ILE A 157 11.51 1.16 -2.61
C ILE A 157 11.26 0.42 -3.91
N GLN A 158 12.33 0.03 -4.60
CA GLN A 158 12.23 -0.67 -5.89
C GLN A 158 12.98 -1.99 -5.83
N GLY A 159 12.40 -3.04 -6.39
CA GLY A 159 13.13 -4.28 -6.63
C GLY A 159 12.30 -5.55 -6.46
N ASP A 160 13.00 -6.68 -6.39
CA ASP A 160 12.40 -8.00 -6.19
C ASP A 160 12.33 -8.32 -4.69
N MET A 161 11.11 -8.30 -4.14
CA MET A 161 10.89 -8.57 -2.71
C MET A 161 11.18 -10.03 -2.34
N ALA A 162 10.95 -10.98 -3.25
CA ALA A 162 11.17 -12.40 -2.99
C ALA A 162 12.67 -12.72 -2.91
N ARG A 163 13.51 -12.00 -3.68
CA ARG A 163 14.97 -12.17 -3.69
C ARG A 163 15.72 -11.21 -2.78
N LYS A 164 15.01 -10.35 -2.03
CA LYS A 164 15.58 -9.30 -1.17
C LYS A 164 16.54 -8.34 -1.91
N LEU A 165 16.37 -8.22 -3.23
CA LEU A 165 17.12 -7.28 -4.06
C LEU A 165 16.35 -5.97 -4.08
N ILE A 166 16.57 -5.13 -3.06
CA ILE A 166 15.82 -3.89 -2.85
C ILE A 166 16.75 -2.68 -2.92
N LYS A 167 16.31 -1.66 -3.65
CA LYS A 167 16.90 -0.33 -3.67
C LYS A 167 15.96 0.62 -2.96
N ARG A 168 16.51 1.45 -2.08
CA ARG A 168 15.78 2.55 -1.44
C ARG A 168 16.37 3.87 -1.91
N PHE A 169 15.51 4.83 -2.22
CA PHE A 169 15.93 6.18 -2.55
C PHE A 169 14.82 7.17 -2.21
N LYS A 170 15.15 8.46 -2.16
CA LYS A 170 14.22 9.52 -1.81
C LYS A 170 14.09 10.47 -2.99
N LEU A 171 12.87 10.91 -3.26
CA LEU A 171 12.59 12.01 -4.16
C LEU A 171 12.19 13.22 -3.30
N GLN A 172 12.82 14.37 -3.55
CA GLN A 172 12.46 15.65 -2.95
C GLN A 172 12.67 16.74 -4.01
N VAL A 173 11.76 17.71 -4.04
CA VAL A 173 11.90 18.86 -4.92
C VAL A 173 12.88 19.84 -4.28
N ASP A 174 14.01 20.09 -4.95
CA ASP A 174 14.94 21.14 -4.58
C ASP A 174 14.45 22.49 -5.14
N TYR A 175 14.05 23.40 -4.26
CA TYR A 175 13.59 24.75 -4.63
C TYR A 175 14.71 25.70 -5.05
N ALA A 176 15.93 25.21 -5.30
CA ALA A 176 17.11 26.06 -5.42
C ALA A 176 17.07 27.07 -6.59
N HIS A 177 16.14 26.98 -7.56
CA HIS A 177 16.15 27.86 -8.75
C HIS A 177 14.77 28.25 -9.34
N SER A 178 13.65 28.23 -8.60
CA SER A 178 12.40 28.74 -9.18
C SER A 178 11.45 29.38 -8.18
N ASN A 179 11.19 30.68 -8.37
CA ASN A 179 10.14 31.48 -7.71
C ASN A 179 8.71 31.03 -8.10
N LYS A 180 8.48 29.73 -8.29
CA LYS A 180 7.19 29.15 -8.65
C LYS A 180 6.88 28.01 -7.70
N THR A 181 5.89 28.21 -6.85
CA THR A 181 5.30 27.17 -6.00
C THR A 181 4.56 26.17 -6.89
N THR A 182 5.24 25.11 -7.33
CA THR A 182 4.62 24.04 -8.09
C THR A 182 4.29 22.89 -7.14
N LEU A 183 3.01 22.73 -6.83
CA LEU A 183 2.48 21.53 -6.18
C LEU A 183 2.66 20.35 -7.15
N LEU A 184 3.59 19.44 -6.87
CA LEU A 184 3.77 18.25 -7.68
C LEU A 184 2.75 17.19 -7.25
N LEU A 185 1.61 17.17 -7.92
CA LEU A 185 0.70 16.03 -7.88
C LEU A 185 1.30 14.93 -8.78
N MET A 186 2.07 14.00 -8.20
CA MET A 186 2.47 12.79 -8.94
C MET A 186 1.26 11.88 -9.12
N VAL A 187 0.58 12.02 -10.25
CA VAL A 187 -0.38 11.00 -10.72
C VAL A 187 0.45 9.87 -11.33
N LEU A 188 0.73 8.84 -10.51
CA LEU A 188 1.36 7.61 -10.98
C LEU A 188 0.27 6.70 -11.55
N ASP A 189 -0.13 6.96 -12.78
CA ASP A 189 -1.06 6.12 -13.52
C ASP A 189 -0.31 5.07 -14.35
N SER A 190 -0.83 3.85 -14.41
CA SER A 190 -0.20 2.71 -15.09
C SER A 190 -0.09 2.87 -16.61
N GLU A 191 -0.82 3.82 -17.21
CA GLU A 191 -0.85 4.06 -18.66
C GLU A 191 -0.02 5.28 -19.13
N TRP A 192 0.64 6.02 -18.24
CA TRP A 192 1.26 7.32 -18.57
C TRP A 192 2.72 7.47 -18.13
N MET A 193 3.48 6.38 -18.01
CA MET A 193 4.93 6.51 -17.85
C MET A 193 5.56 7.07 -19.14
N ALA A 194 6.01 8.33 -19.02
CA ALA A 194 6.80 9.11 -19.96
C ALA A 194 6.07 9.79 -21.14
N LYS A 195 5.18 10.74 -20.83
CA LYS A 195 5.20 12.00 -21.59
C LYS A 195 5.42 13.18 -20.65
N PRO A 196 6.47 13.99 -20.84
CA PRO A 196 6.64 15.20 -20.07
C PRO A 196 5.46 16.12 -20.38
N PHE A 197 4.60 16.38 -19.40
CA PHE A 197 3.89 17.65 -19.42
C PHE A 197 4.97 18.72 -19.39
N ASN A 198 4.93 19.60 -20.39
CA ASN A 198 5.99 20.52 -20.74
C ASN A 198 6.22 21.53 -19.59
N CYS A 199 6.98 21.12 -18.59
CA CYS A 199 7.52 21.97 -17.55
C CYS A 199 8.95 21.49 -17.31
N SER A 200 9.88 22.22 -17.93
CA SER A 200 11.32 22.12 -17.71
C SER A 200 11.61 22.07 -16.20
N GLN A 201 11.98 20.90 -15.66
CA GLN A 201 12.85 20.77 -14.49
C GLN A 201 13.31 19.32 -14.27
N SER A 202 14.60 19.18 -14.02
CA SER A 202 15.33 17.93 -13.83
C SER A 202 15.12 17.42 -12.40
N LEU A 203 14.53 16.23 -12.25
CA LEU A 203 14.58 15.45 -11.01
C LEU A 203 16.01 14.93 -10.85
N ARG A 204 16.68 15.24 -9.74
CA ARG A 204 17.96 14.62 -9.38
C ARG A 204 17.73 13.50 -8.37
N PHE A 205 18.32 12.34 -8.65
CA PHE A 205 18.42 11.21 -7.73
C PHE A 205 19.54 11.51 -6.73
N GLN A 206 19.22 11.53 -5.44
CA GLN A 206 20.21 11.49 -4.36
C GLN A 206 20.18 10.12 -3.69
#